data_AF-A0A9P6KHE0-F1
#
_entry.id   AF-A0A9P6KHE0-F1
#
_cell.length_a   1.000
_cell.length_b   1.000
_cell.length_c   1.000
_cell.angle_alpha   90.00
_cell.angle_beta   90.00
_cell.angle_gamma   90.00
#
_symmetry.space_group_name_H-M   'P 1'
#
loop_
_entity.id
_entity.type
_entity.pdbx_description
1 polymer ?
#
loop_
_entity_poly.entity_id
_entity_poly.type
_entity_poly.pdbx_seq_one_letter_code
_entity_poly.pdbx_strand_id
1 'polypeptide(L)'
;MSPPTPVVVEYLTPRHVAYLGLMHMLGAMLLDGIINFALGSLMFSKTKSPIMLWGPLPNSLAADAAFTLILQTTFTWFLDRLAVRNDLKKGLVEPLSMPVNAHPWLRWFVGLDDDSADDYSGNNRTGGGYGRVGERRAYSRPHHNSSGAGSSRGRSRRGSLLGIGKSDLQRFQSRGQEILRFHGKRIGVLIVASFIVFWPITMVILTVMKASGVGRDDGPLKGDFNVWPFPEVFKGIYGFLTGIITPLISYIALIYEGESMIRFSSLDSEDEEEDEENEELFQDSDEEVMMEQLDRVA
;
A
#
# COMPACT_ATOMS: atom_id res chain seq x y z
N MET A 1 28.75 -3.59 8.88
CA MET A 1 27.88 -4.49 9.68
C MET A 1 26.60 -4.61 8.89
N SER A 2 26.47 -5.68 8.12
CA SER A 2 25.32 -5.93 7.26
C SER A 2 24.06 -5.97 8.14
N PRO A 3 22.96 -5.31 7.75
CA PRO A 3 21.71 -5.47 8.47
C PRO A 3 21.34 -6.96 8.48
N PRO A 4 20.81 -7.49 9.59
CA PRO A 4 20.35 -8.88 9.62
C PRO A 4 19.31 -9.08 8.52
N THR A 5 19.48 -10.13 7.71
CA THR A 5 18.52 -10.50 6.68
C THR A 5 17.17 -10.78 7.34
N PRO A 6 16.07 -10.17 6.84
CA PRO A 6 14.76 -10.35 7.46
C PRO A 6 14.33 -11.81 7.29
N VAL A 7 14.03 -12.49 8.41
CA VAL A 7 13.49 -13.85 8.39
C VAL A 7 12.07 -13.78 7.83
N VAL A 8 11.87 -14.36 6.65
CA VAL A 8 10.57 -14.48 6.01
C VAL A 8 9.82 -15.64 6.64
N VAL A 9 8.55 -15.41 7.00
CA VAL A 9 7.70 -16.45 7.58
C VAL A 9 6.57 -16.78 6.61
N GLU A 10 6.30 -18.07 6.41
CA GLU A 10 5.19 -18.54 5.54
C GLU A 10 3.86 -18.68 6.30
N TYR A 11 3.89 -18.60 7.62
CA TYR A 11 2.75 -18.83 8.51
C TYR A 11 2.45 -17.63 9.40
N LEU A 12 1.18 -17.52 9.79
CA LEU A 12 0.71 -16.47 10.68
C LEU A 12 1.25 -16.69 12.10
N THR A 13 2.28 -15.93 12.47
CA THR A 13 2.78 -15.95 13.85
C THR A 13 1.80 -15.24 14.81
N PRO A 14 1.82 -15.54 16.12
CA PRO A 14 1.01 -14.83 17.10
C PRO A 14 1.25 -13.31 17.10
N ARG A 15 2.45 -12.87 16.74
CA ARG A 15 2.77 -11.44 16.57
C ARG A 15 1.98 -10.82 15.42
N HIS A 16 1.86 -11.52 14.29
CA HIS A 16 1.03 -11.06 13.16
C HIS A 16 -0.44 -10.97 13.57
N VAL A 17 -0.96 -11.98 14.28
CA VAL A 17 -2.35 -11.97 14.76
C VAL A 17 -2.60 -10.80 15.71
N ALA A 18 -1.69 -10.57 16.67
CA ALA A 18 -1.78 -9.45 17.59
C ALA A 18 -1.69 -8.10 16.85
N TYR A 19 -0.79 -7.98 15.87
CA TYR A 19 -0.64 -6.79 15.04
C TYR A 19 -1.90 -6.50 14.23
N LEU A 20 -2.41 -7.48 13.48
CA LEU A 20 -3.62 -7.34 12.66
C LEU A 20 -4.86 -7.11 13.51
N GLY A 21 -5.03 -7.85 14.60
CA GLY A 21 -6.21 -7.77 15.45
C GLY A 21 -6.23 -6.54 16.36
N LEU A 22 -5.12 -6.19 17.01
CA LEU A 22 -5.10 -5.08 17.96
C LEU A 22 -4.88 -3.74 17.26
N MET A 23 -3.85 -3.64 16.42
CA MET A 23 -3.49 -2.37 15.79
C MET A 23 -4.43 -2.06 14.62
N HIS A 24 -4.60 -3.00 13.70
CA HIS A 24 -5.31 -2.75 12.45
C HIS A 24 -6.81 -3.02 12.51
N MET A 25 -7.31 -3.87 13.41
CA MET A 25 -8.76 -4.03 13.61
C MET A 25 -9.24 -2.99 14.63
N LEU A 26 -8.86 -3.16 15.90
CA LEU A 26 -9.42 -2.34 16.98
C LEU A 26 -9.02 -0.87 16.85
N GLY A 27 -7.75 -0.60 16.51
CA GLY A 27 -7.26 0.76 16.27
C GLY A 27 -7.99 1.44 15.12
N ALA A 28 -8.18 0.75 13.99
CA ALA A 28 -8.89 1.29 12.84
C ALA A 28 -10.39 1.49 13.11
N MET A 29 -11.07 0.51 13.73
CA MET A 29 -12.48 0.63 14.10
C MET A 29 -12.71 1.87 14.98
N LEU A 30 -11.88 2.07 16.01
CA LEU A 30 -12.00 3.23 16.89
C LEU A 30 -11.73 4.53 16.15
N LEU A 31 -10.66 4.59 15.35
CA LEU A 31 -10.28 5.76 14.57
C LEU A 31 -11.37 6.13 13.55
N ASP A 32 -11.84 5.16 12.78
CA ASP A 32 -12.88 5.33 11.76
C ASP A 32 -14.20 5.75 12.37
N GLY A 33 -14.57 5.19 13.53
CA GLY A 33 -15.75 5.60 14.28
C GLY A 33 -15.66 7.05 14.76
N ILE A 34 -14.52 7.46 15.33
CA ILE A 34 -14.30 8.84 15.79
C ILE A 34 -14.34 9.83 14.62
N ILE A 35 -13.65 9.52 13.52
CA ILE A 35 -13.61 10.38 12.32
C ILE A 35 -15.00 10.53 11.73
N ASN A 36 -15.74 9.44 11.56
CA ASN A 36 -17.10 9.49 10.99
C ASN A 36 -18.07 10.23 11.91
N PHE A 37 -17.98 10.03 13.23
CA PHE A 37 -18.78 10.80 14.19
C PHE A 37 -18.48 12.30 14.10
N ALA A 38 -17.20 12.69 14.00
CA ALA A 38 -16.79 14.08 13.84
C ALA A 38 -17.30 14.68 12.51
N LEU A 39 -17.17 13.94 11.41
CA LEU A 39 -17.72 14.36 10.10
C LEU A 39 -19.24 14.50 10.15
N GLY A 40 -19.94 13.57 10.80
CA GLY A 40 -21.37 13.65 11.03
C GLY A 40 -21.75 14.90 11.81
N SER A 41 -21.04 15.15 12.91
CA SER A 41 -21.25 16.36 13.71
C SER A 41 -21.06 17.61 12.87
N LEU A 42 -20.03 17.69 12.05
CA LEU A 42 -19.78 18.85 11.18
C LEU A 42 -20.87 19.02 10.10
N MET A 43 -21.37 17.92 9.54
CA MET A 43 -22.39 17.95 8.48
C MET A 43 -23.78 18.27 9.03
N PHE A 44 -24.16 17.72 10.18
CA PHE A 44 -25.53 17.77 10.67
C PHE A 44 -25.77 18.89 11.69
N SER A 45 -24.75 19.34 12.43
CA SER A 45 -24.93 20.37 13.48
C SER A 45 -25.41 21.74 12.98
N LYS A 46 -25.27 22.06 11.70
CA LYS A 46 -25.60 23.39 11.14
C LYS A 46 -26.60 23.35 9.99
N THR A 47 -27.15 22.17 9.72
CA THR A 47 -28.00 21.96 8.56
C THR A 47 -29.41 22.49 8.83
N LYS A 48 -29.92 23.33 7.92
CA LYS A 48 -31.27 23.91 7.97
C LYS A 48 -32.31 23.09 7.18
N SER A 49 -31.87 22.01 6.56
CA SER A 49 -32.69 21.13 5.73
C SER A 49 -32.94 19.80 6.44
N PRO A 50 -34.11 19.17 6.25
CA PRO A 50 -34.40 17.89 6.87
C PRO A 50 -33.41 16.82 6.44
N ILE A 51 -32.86 16.10 7.42
CA ILE A 51 -32.10 14.87 7.19
C ILE A 51 -33.09 13.76 6.85
N MET A 52 -32.97 13.21 5.65
CA MET A 52 -33.84 12.13 5.15
C MET A 52 -33.04 10.84 4.97
N LEU A 53 -33.73 9.70 5.03
CA LEU A 53 -33.13 8.42 4.67
C LEU A 53 -32.73 8.41 3.20
N TRP A 54 -33.67 8.80 2.35
CA TRP A 54 -33.53 8.91 0.91
C TRP A 54 -33.75 10.36 0.50
N GLY A 55 -32.79 10.96 -0.19
CA GLY A 55 -32.88 12.35 -0.65
C GLY A 55 -31.65 12.79 -1.44
N PRO A 56 -31.59 14.07 -1.83
CA PRO A 56 -30.40 14.65 -2.42
C PRO A 56 -29.28 14.80 -1.39
N LEU A 57 -28.03 14.62 -1.83
CA LEU A 57 -26.87 15.01 -1.04
C LEU A 57 -26.92 16.53 -0.75
N PRO A 58 -26.47 17.00 0.43
CA PRO A 58 -25.81 16.25 1.51
C PRO A 58 -26.75 15.66 2.57
N ASN A 59 -28.07 15.84 2.45
CA ASN A 59 -29.04 15.53 3.52
C ASN A 59 -29.58 14.08 3.48
N SER A 60 -28.92 13.21 2.74
CA SER A 60 -29.34 11.83 2.51
C SER A 60 -28.39 10.88 3.22
N LEU A 61 -28.88 10.23 4.29
CA LEU A 61 -28.08 9.27 5.04
C LEU A 61 -27.66 8.08 4.20
N ALA A 62 -28.51 7.62 3.27
CA ALA A 62 -28.18 6.51 2.39
C ALA A 62 -27.03 6.82 1.43
N ALA A 63 -27.06 8.02 0.82
CA ALA A 63 -26.03 8.45 -0.11
C ALA A 63 -24.71 8.75 0.60
N ASP A 64 -24.79 9.32 1.80
CA ASP A 64 -23.62 9.60 2.62
C ASP A 64 -22.96 8.31 3.13
N ALA A 65 -23.73 7.31 3.62
CA ALA A 65 -23.19 6.00 4.01
C ALA A 65 -22.50 5.27 2.85
N ALA A 66 -23.06 5.37 1.63
CA ALA A 66 -22.43 4.86 0.40
C ALA A 66 -21.09 5.56 0.13
N PHE A 67 -21.07 6.89 0.22
CA PHE A 67 -19.88 7.67 -0.05
C PHE A 67 -18.79 7.44 0.99
N THR A 68 -19.15 7.36 2.28
CA THR A 68 -18.24 6.99 3.37
C THR A 68 -17.55 5.67 3.10
N LEU A 69 -18.28 4.64 2.67
CA LEU A 69 -17.69 3.33 2.38
C LEU A 69 -16.65 3.40 1.25
N ILE A 70 -16.98 4.11 0.17
CA ILE A 70 -16.06 4.29 -0.98
C ILE A 70 -14.79 5.01 -0.55
N LEU A 71 -14.92 6.13 0.15
CA LEU A 71 -13.79 6.92 0.60
C LEU A 71 -12.95 6.18 1.63
N GLN A 72 -13.57 5.60 2.66
CA GLN A 72 -12.89 4.89 3.73
C GLN A 72 -12.11 3.71 3.15
N THR A 73 -12.74 2.85 2.34
CA THR A 73 -12.04 1.72 1.70
C THR A 73 -10.83 2.18 0.88
N THR A 74 -10.97 3.29 0.15
CA THR A 74 -9.87 3.89 -0.63
C THR A 74 -8.75 4.36 0.28
N PHE A 75 -9.06 5.15 1.32
CA PHE A 75 -8.06 5.69 2.25
C PHE A 75 -7.38 4.59 3.07
N THR A 76 -8.13 3.59 3.56
CA THR A 76 -7.58 2.46 4.30
C THR A 76 -6.53 1.72 3.47
N TRP A 77 -6.78 1.48 2.18
CA TRP A 77 -5.79 0.87 1.29
C TRP A 77 -4.46 1.63 1.25
N PHE A 78 -4.50 2.96 1.24
CA PHE A 78 -3.30 3.78 1.25
C PHE A 78 -2.61 3.81 2.61
N LEU A 79 -3.38 4.06 3.67
CA LEU A 79 -2.86 4.24 5.01
C LEU A 79 -2.22 2.95 5.53
N ASP A 80 -2.87 1.81 5.31
CA ASP A 80 -2.35 0.50 5.73
C ASP A 80 -1.04 0.18 5.01
N ARG A 81 -0.96 0.43 3.71
CA ARG A 81 0.29 0.18 2.97
C ARG A 81 1.43 1.04 3.47
N LEU A 82 1.16 2.32 3.76
CA LEU A 82 2.18 3.21 4.33
C LEU A 82 2.59 2.79 5.75
N ALA A 83 1.62 2.39 6.58
CA ALA A 83 1.85 1.92 7.94
C ALA A 83 2.68 0.62 7.93
N VAL A 84 2.23 -0.40 7.21
CA VAL A 84 2.90 -1.70 7.07
C VAL A 84 4.32 -1.53 6.54
N ARG A 85 4.52 -0.75 5.48
CA ARG A 85 5.86 -0.50 4.94
C ARG A 85 6.79 0.13 5.98
N ASN A 86 6.29 1.07 6.76
CA ASN A 86 7.06 1.71 7.82
C ASN A 86 7.36 0.76 8.98
N ASP A 87 6.41 -0.11 9.32
CA ASP A 87 6.54 -1.07 10.41
C ASP A 87 7.50 -2.21 10.05
N LEU A 88 7.47 -2.69 8.80
CA LEU A 88 8.44 -3.64 8.25
C LEU A 88 9.86 -3.03 8.27
N LYS A 89 10.02 -1.77 7.85
CA LYS A 89 11.33 -1.08 7.90
C LYS A 89 11.89 -0.91 9.30
N LYS A 90 11.02 -0.86 10.31
CA LYS A 90 11.41 -0.78 11.72
C LYS A 90 11.60 -2.16 12.37
N GLY A 91 11.31 -3.25 11.65
CA GLY A 91 11.31 -4.60 12.20
C GLY A 91 10.25 -4.81 13.28
N LEU A 92 9.16 -4.03 13.28
CA LEU A 92 8.05 -4.22 14.23
C LEU A 92 7.26 -5.50 13.92
N VAL A 93 7.23 -5.88 12.65
CA VAL A 93 6.58 -7.08 12.13
C VAL A 93 7.52 -7.72 11.11
N GLU A 94 7.51 -9.04 11.03
CA GLU A 94 8.27 -9.80 10.05
C GLU A 94 7.56 -9.76 8.70
N PRO A 95 8.29 -9.75 7.57
CA PRO A 95 7.66 -9.86 6.26
C PRO A 95 6.99 -11.22 6.11
N LEU A 96 5.77 -11.21 5.59
CA LEU A 96 5.02 -12.41 5.27
C LEU A 96 5.14 -12.70 3.78
N SER A 97 5.48 -13.94 3.42
CA SER A 97 5.50 -14.37 2.02
C SER A 97 4.21 -15.07 1.65
N MET A 98 3.86 -14.97 0.37
CA MET A 98 2.71 -15.65 -0.20
C MET A 98 3.01 -17.15 -0.33
N PRO A 99 2.11 -18.05 0.09
CA PRO A 99 2.29 -19.49 -0.12
C PRO A 99 2.50 -19.82 -1.61
N VAL A 100 3.48 -20.68 -1.91
CA VAL A 100 3.84 -21.06 -3.29
C VAL A 100 2.64 -21.58 -4.10
N ASN A 101 1.72 -22.28 -3.42
CA ASN A 101 0.51 -22.87 -3.99
C ASN A 101 -0.73 -21.95 -3.93
N ALA A 102 -0.56 -20.65 -3.71
CA ALA A 102 -1.67 -19.72 -3.67
C ALA A 102 -2.41 -19.65 -5.02
N HIS A 103 -3.75 -19.61 -4.96
CA HIS A 103 -4.61 -19.56 -6.13
C HIS A 103 -4.31 -18.30 -6.98
N PRO A 104 -4.30 -18.38 -8.33
CA PRO A 104 -3.93 -17.25 -9.21
C PRO A 104 -4.72 -15.97 -8.92
N TRP A 105 -6.04 -16.09 -8.71
CA TRP A 105 -6.86 -14.93 -8.33
C TRP A 105 -6.38 -14.21 -7.06
N LEU A 106 -5.88 -14.95 -6.06
CA LEU A 106 -5.38 -14.36 -4.82
C LEU A 106 -4.03 -13.68 -5.05
N ARG A 107 -3.15 -14.26 -5.88
CA ARG A 107 -1.88 -13.64 -6.30
C ARG A 107 -2.12 -12.34 -7.09
N TRP A 108 -3.06 -12.37 -8.04
CA TRP A 108 -3.52 -11.17 -8.75
C TRP A 108 -4.06 -10.09 -7.80
N PHE A 109 -4.86 -10.51 -6.82
CA PHE A 109 -5.52 -9.60 -5.89
C PHE A 109 -4.54 -8.95 -4.92
N VAL A 110 -3.53 -9.69 -4.43
CA VAL A 110 -2.42 -9.13 -3.64
C VAL A 110 -1.53 -8.23 -4.52
N GLY A 111 -1.40 -8.59 -5.79
CA GLY A 111 -0.68 -7.83 -6.80
C GLY A 111 0.71 -8.33 -7.11
N LEU A 112 0.86 -9.66 -7.11
CA LEU A 112 2.10 -10.35 -7.46
C LEU A 112 2.16 -10.75 -8.95
N ASP A 113 1.02 -10.79 -9.66
CA ASP A 113 0.95 -11.31 -11.05
C ASP A 113 1.31 -10.26 -12.14
N ASP A 114 1.35 -8.97 -11.83
CA ASP A 114 1.54 -7.92 -12.85
C ASP A 114 3.02 -7.79 -13.30
N ASP A 115 3.98 -8.34 -12.56
CA ASP A 115 5.41 -8.14 -12.83
C ASP A 115 6.01 -9.19 -13.78
N SER A 116 5.28 -10.27 -14.10
CA SER A 116 5.78 -11.34 -14.98
C SER A 116 5.63 -11.00 -16.48
N ALA A 117 4.87 -9.95 -16.82
CA ALA A 117 4.54 -9.63 -18.21
C ALA A 117 5.56 -8.71 -18.90
N ASP A 118 6.30 -7.90 -18.13
CA ASP A 118 7.29 -6.97 -18.68
C ASP A 118 8.63 -7.67 -19.00
N ASP A 119 8.90 -8.81 -18.37
CA ASP A 119 10.12 -9.59 -18.61
C ASP A 119 10.01 -10.54 -19.81
N TYR A 120 8.79 -10.88 -20.24
CA TYR A 120 8.55 -11.78 -21.39
C TYR A 120 8.36 -11.06 -22.74
N SER A 121 8.25 -9.72 -22.77
CA SER A 121 8.14 -8.95 -24.02
C SER A 121 9.49 -8.71 -24.72
N GLY A 122 10.61 -9.11 -24.11
CA GLY A 122 11.95 -8.90 -24.66
C GLY A 122 12.47 -10.01 -25.57
N ASN A 123 11.98 -11.25 -25.46
CA ASN A 123 12.73 -12.39 -26.01
C ASN A 123 11.87 -13.52 -26.61
N ASN A 124 11.02 -13.18 -27.59
CA ASN A 124 10.40 -14.20 -28.44
C ASN A 124 10.39 -13.78 -29.91
N ARG A 125 11.60 -13.71 -30.48
CA ARG A 125 11.81 -14.07 -31.89
C ARG A 125 12.92 -15.12 -31.96
N THR A 126 12.49 -16.32 -32.32
CA THR A 126 13.24 -17.44 -32.92
C THR A 126 14.17 -18.27 -32.03
N GLY A 127 13.58 -19.27 -31.37
CA GLY A 127 13.84 -20.70 -31.58
C GLY A 127 15.24 -21.18 -32.01
N GLY A 128 15.84 -21.96 -31.12
CA GLY A 128 16.58 -23.19 -31.47
C GLY A 128 18.09 -23.06 -31.68
N GLY A 129 18.88 -23.57 -30.75
CA GLY A 129 20.28 -23.89 -31.00
C GLY A 129 21.12 -24.00 -29.74
N TYR A 130 21.44 -25.23 -29.34
CA TYR A 130 22.66 -25.50 -28.59
C TYR A 130 23.87 -25.02 -29.42
N GLY A 131 24.62 -24.05 -28.92
CA GLY A 131 25.88 -23.59 -29.51
C GLY A 131 26.42 -22.37 -28.76
N ARG A 132 27.46 -22.53 -27.93
CA ARG A 132 28.89 -22.38 -28.28
C ARG A 132 29.34 -20.91 -28.26
N VAL A 133 30.15 -20.61 -27.24
CA VAL A 133 31.39 -19.81 -27.28
C VAL A 133 31.46 -18.65 -28.27
N GLY A 134 31.56 -17.44 -27.70
CA GLY A 134 32.42 -16.39 -28.22
C GLY A 134 31.74 -15.37 -29.12
N GLU A 135 31.29 -14.25 -28.55
CA GLU A 135 31.38 -12.96 -29.23
C GLU A 135 31.38 -11.80 -28.23
N ARG A 136 32.59 -11.33 -27.90
CA ARG A 136 32.82 -10.03 -27.26
C ARG A 136 32.24 -8.95 -28.18
N ARG A 137 31.15 -8.29 -27.77
CA ARG A 137 30.75 -7.00 -28.34
C ARG A 137 31.07 -5.90 -27.34
N ALA A 138 32.11 -5.14 -27.70
CA ALA A 138 32.58 -3.97 -27.01
C ALA A 138 31.44 -2.94 -26.83
N TYR A 139 31.05 -2.70 -25.58
CA TYR A 139 30.35 -1.49 -25.20
C TYR A 139 31.38 -0.37 -25.00
N SER A 140 31.48 0.52 -25.98
CA SER A 140 32.19 1.79 -25.84
C SER A 140 31.45 2.67 -24.83
N ARG A 141 31.99 2.75 -23.60
CA ARG A 141 31.65 3.79 -22.62
C ARG A 141 32.18 5.15 -23.09
N PRO A 142 31.40 6.24 -23.03
CA PRO A 142 31.95 7.58 -23.12
C PRO A 142 32.57 7.97 -21.76
N HIS A 143 33.88 8.17 -21.75
CA HIS A 143 34.60 8.81 -20.66
C HIS A 143 34.15 10.27 -20.51
N HIS A 144 33.41 10.59 -19.45
CA HIS A 144 33.34 11.97 -18.95
C HIS A 144 34.24 12.13 -17.74
N ASN A 145 35.35 12.79 -18.01
CA ASN A 145 36.34 13.29 -17.08
C ASN A 145 35.76 14.54 -16.38
N SER A 146 35.57 14.51 -15.07
CA SER A 146 35.34 15.74 -14.30
C SER A 146 35.98 15.63 -12.92
N SER A 147 37.24 16.04 -12.88
CA SER A 147 37.93 16.49 -11.69
C SER A 147 37.25 17.76 -11.14
N GLY A 148 37.08 17.83 -9.82
CA GLY A 148 37.24 19.11 -9.12
C GLY A 148 36.09 19.59 -8.23
N ALA A 149 36.52 19.94 -7.02
CA ALA A 149 35.99 20.99 -6.15
C ALA A 149 34.91 20.60 -5.14
N GLY A 150 35.37 20.49 -3.90
CA GLY A 150 34.57 20.36 -2.70
C GLY A 150 33.55 21.49 -2.48
N SER A 151 32.49 21.13 -1.77
CA SER A 151 31.69 22.06 -0.99
C SER A 151 30.97 21.30 0.12
N SER A 152 31.65 21.19 1.26
CA SER A 152 31.06 20.80 2.53
C SER A 152 30.11 21.90 3.00
N ARG A 153 28.87 21.91 2.50
CA ARG A 153 27.80 22.75 3.05
C ARG A 153 27.06 21.99 4.13
N GLY A 154 27.42 22.31 5.37
CA GLY A 154 26.67 21.96 6.57
C GLY A 154 25.21 22.41 6.43
N ARG A 155 24.33 21.45 6.13
CA ARG A 155 22.90 21.68 6.06
C ARG A 155 22.37 21.61 7.48
N SER A 156 22.33 22.76 8.12
CA SER A 156 21.67 22.98 9.42
C SER A 156 20.21 22.51 9.30
N ARG A 157 19.93 21.32 9.84
CA ARG A 157 18.58 20.79 10.08
C ARG A 157 17.96 21.61 11.20
N ARG A 158 17.43 22.79 10.87
CA ARG A 158 16.47 23.48 11.73
C ARG A 158 15.13 22.77 11.60
N GLY A 159 14.74 22.09 12.67
CA GLY A 159 13.44 21.43 12.80
C GLY A 159 12.30 22.45 12.66
N SER A 160 11.62 22.40 11.52
CA SER A 160 10.26 22.93 11.37
C SER A 160 9.33 21.79 11.75
N LEU A 161 8.83 21.81 12.99
CA LEU A 161 8.10 20.69 13.59
C LEU A 161 6.61 20.69 13.25
N LEU A 162 6.09 21.63 12.46
CA LEU A 162 4.63 21.76 12.19
C LEU A 162 4.28 22.35 10.81
N GLY A 163 5.14 22.16 9.80
CA GLY A 163 4.88 22.66 8.45
C GLY A 163 4.89 21.54 7.41
N ILE A 164 3.78 20.83 7.24
CA ILE A 164 3.57 20.03 6.03
C ILE A 164 3.54 21.02 4.86
N GLY A 165 4.60 21.06 4.07
CA GLY A 165 4.75 22.01 2.98
C GLY A 165 3.81 21.64 1.83
N LYS A 166 3.40 22.63 1.02
CA LYS A 166 2.62 22.38 -0.22
C LYS A 166 3.33 21.38 -1.16
N SER A 167 4.66 21.33 -1.12
CA SER A 167 5.48 20.35 -1.84
C SER A 167 5.31 18.91 -1.33
N ASP A 168 5.09 18.72 -0.04
CA ASP A 168 4.89 17.39 0.55
C ASP A 168 3.48 16.88 0.22
N LEU A 169 2.49 17.78 0.24
CA LEU A 169 1.13 17.48 -0.20
C LEU A 169 1.08 17.08 -1.68
N GLN A 170 1.81 17.79 -2.55
CA GLN A 170 1.91 17.45 -3.97
C GLN A 170 2.59 16.10 -4.20
N ARG A 171 3.67 15.79 -3.48
CA ARG A 171 4.33 14.47 -3.55
C ARG A 171 3.42 13.34 -3.07
N PHE A 172 2.62 13.61 -2.03
CA PHE A 172 1.62 12.66 -1.56
C PHE A 172 0.53 12.42 -2.61
N GLN A 173 0.03 13.50 -3.23
CA GLN A 173 -0.99 13.42 -4.27
C GLN A 173 -0.49 12.68 -5.52
N SER A 174 0.74 12.95 -5.99
CA SER A 174 1.29 12.28 -7.17
C SER A 174 1.53 10.79 -6.93
N ARG A 175 2.09 10.41 -5.77
CA ARG A 175 2.23 9.01 -5.37
C ARG A 175 0.89 8.31 -5.21
N GLY A 176 -0.12 9.02 -4.70
CA GLY A 176 -1.48 8.52 -4.57
C GLY A 176 -2.08 8.13 -5.92
N GLN A 177 -1.84 8.93 -6.96
CA GLN A 177 -2.34 8.65 -8.31
C GLN A 177 -1.67 7.42 -8.96
N GLU A 178 -0.36 7.23 -8.77
CA GLU A 178 0.36 6.05 -9.28
C GLU A 178 -0.15 4.76 -8.63
N ILE A 179 -0.31 4.77 -7.31
CA ILE A 179 -0.86 3.64 -6.56
C ILE A 179 -2.31 3.36 -6.99
N LEU A 180 -3.14 4.38 -7.22
CA LEU A 180 -4.51 4.19 -7.72
C LEU A 180 -4.56 3.59 -9.12
N ARG A 181 -3.60 3.92 -9.99
CA ARG A 181 -3.58 3.34 -11.34
C ARG A 181 -3.25 1.85 -11.30
N PHE A 182 -2.32 1.46 -10.44
CA PHE A 182 -1.90 0.06 -10.34
C PHE A 182 -2.88 -0.78 -9.50
N HIS A 183 -3.33 -0.27 -8.35
CA HIS A 183 -4.22 -1.00 -7.44
C HIS A 183 -5.71 -0.69 -7.63
N GLY A 184 -6.07 0.23 -8.52
CA GLY A 184 -7.46 0.69 -8.67
C GLY A 184 -8.46 -0.42 -8.96
N LYS A 185 -8.06 -1.44 -9.73
CA LYS A 185 -8.90 -2.62 -9.98
C LYS A 185 -9.18 -3.41 -8.69
N ARG A 186 -8.15 -3.61 -7.86
CA ARG A 186 -8.23 -4.34 -6.57
C ARG A 186 -9.05 -3.58 -5.54
N ILE A 187 -8.79 -2.28 -5.42
CA ILE A 187 -9.57 -1.35 -4.58
C ILE A 187 -11.03 -1.37 -5.02
N GLY A 188 -11.30 -1.33 -6.34
CA GLY A 188 -12.64 -1.42 -6.91
C GLY A 188 -13.37 -2.70 -6.52
N VAL A 189 -12.71 -3.86 -6.56
CA VAL A 189 -13.29 -5.14 -6.12
C VAL A 189 -13.67 -5.09 -4.64
N LEU A 190 -12.81 -4.55 -3.77
CA LEU A 190 -13.13 -4.41 -2.34
C LEU A 190 -14.27 -3.43 -2.09
N ILE A 191 -14.30 -2.30 -2.79
CA ILE A 191 -15.39 -1.34 -2.66
C ILE A 191 -16.72 -2.00 -3.04
N VAL A 192 -16.77 -2.72 -4.16
CA VAL A 192 -18.00 -3.40 -4.60
C VAL A 192 -18.41 -4.49 -3.62
N ALA A 193 -17.48 -5.34 -3.18
CA ALA A 193 -17.75 -6.41 -2.21
C ALA A 193 -18.28 -5.84 -0.89
N SER A 194 -17.61 -4.82 -0.35
CA SER A 194 -18.00 -4.16 0.89
C SER A 194 -19.32 -3.44 0.74
N PHE A 195 -19.56 -2.78 -0.39
CA PHE A 195 -20.81 -2.09 -0.67
C PHE A 195 -22.00 -3.06 -0.69
N ILE A 196 -21.86 -4.21 -1.37
CA ILE A 196 -22.90 -5.24 -1.43
C ILE A 196 -23.26 -5.79 -0.03
N VAL A 197 -22.29 -5.86 0.88
CA VAL A 197 -22.53 -6.36 2.24
C VAL A 197 -23.06 -5.27 3.16
N PHE A 198 -22.30 -4.20 3.36
CA PHE A 198 -22.59 -3.23 4.40
C PHE A 198 -23.75 -2.29 4.05
N TRP A 199 -23.87 -1.87 2.79
CA TRP A 199 -24.86 -0.87 2.42
C TRP A 199 -26.30 -1.38 2.53
N PRO A 200 -26.69 -2.55 1.96
CA PRO A 200 -28.05 -3.07 2.11
C PRO A 200 -28.43 -3.35 3.56
N ILE A 201 -27.52 -3.93 4.36
CA ILE A 201 -27.76 -4.19 5.79
C ILE A 201 -28.08 -2.87 6.50
N THR A 202 -27.28 -1.83 6.23
CA THR A 202 -27.49 -0.49 6.79
C THR A 202 -28.83 0.10 6.37
N MET A 203 -29.22 -0.05 5.09
CA MET A 203 -30.50 0.45 4.59
C MET A 203 -31.68 -0.27 5.24
N VAL A 204 -31.59 -1.59 5.46
CA VAL A 204 -32.63 -2.36 6.15
C VAL A 204 -32.78 -1.86 7.58
N ILE A 205 -31.68 -1.71 8.32
CA ILE A 205 -31.70 -1.22 9.71
C ILE A 205 -32.33 0.17 9.77
N LEU A 206 -31.86 1.11 8.94
CA LEU A 206 -32.40 2.47 8.92
C LEU A 206 -33.88 2.50 8.51
N THR A 207 -34.29 1.67 7.55
CA THR A 207 -35.70 1.59 7.14
C THR A 207 -36.59 1.12 8.29
N VAL A 208 -36.16 0.11 9.05
CA VAL A 208 -36.87 -0.38 10.24
C VAL A 208 -36.92 0.68 11.34
N MET A 209 -35.82 1.38 11.59
CA MET A 209 -35.76 2.47 12.57
C MET A 209 -36.69 3.62 12.20
N LYS A 210 -36.70 4.02 10.92
CA LYS A 210 -37.62 5.02 10.37
C LYS A 210 -39.07 4.61 10.57
N ALA A 211 -39.42 3.35 10.24
CA ALA A 211 -40.77 2.82 10.42
C ALA A 211 -41.21 2.81 11.89
N SER A 212 -40.26 2.62 12.80
CA SER A 212 -40.48 2.64 14.25
C SER A 212 -40.53 4.06 14.84
N GLY A 213 -40.33 5.11 14.03
CA GLY A 213 -40.32 6.50 14.47
C GLY A 213 -39.05 6.93 15.22
N VAL A 214 -38.01 6.11 15.24
CA VAL A 214 -36.75 6.43 15.93
C VAL A 214 -36.02 7.54 15.17
N GLY A 215 -35.67 8.62 15.87
CA GLY A 215 -34.93 9.75 15.31
C GLY A 215 -35.78 10.72 14.48
N ARG A 216 -37.09 10.45 14.36
CA ARG A 216 -38.05 11.31 13.67
C ARG A 216 -38.18 12.65 14.40
N ASP A 217 -38.09 13.73 13.64
CA ASP A 217 -38.34 15.08 14.13
C ASP A 217 -39.76 15.51 13.72
N ASP A 218 -40.68 15.56 14.68
CA ASP A 218 -42.04 16.09 14.46
C ASP A 218 -42.09 17.63 14.50
N GLY A 219 -40.93 18.27 14.63
CA GLY A 219 -40.75 19.71 14.57
C GLY A 219 -40.84 20.30 13.14
N PRO A 220 -40.42 21.56 12.97
CA PRO A 220 -40.64 22.32 11.73
C PRO A 220 -39.96 21.72 10.49
N LEU A 221 -38.85 20.98 10.67
CA LEU A 221 -38.06 20.42 9.59
C LEU A 221 -38.65 19.12 9.04
N LYS A 222 -39.40 18.34 9.87
CA LYS A 222 -40.03 17.07 9.48
C LYS A 222 -39.08 16.04 8.86
N GLY A 223 -37.83 15.98 9.35
CA GLY A 223 -36.83 15.02 8.87
C GLY A 223 -37.03 13.62 9.44
N ASP A 224 -36.57 12.60 8.69
CA ASP A 224 -36.62 11.20 9.12
C ASP A 224 -35.71 10.94 10.33
N PHE A 225 -34.57 11.65 10.40
CA PHE A 225 -33.48 11.39 11.35
C PHE A 225 -32.82 12.68 11.86
N ASN A 226 -33.62 13.69 12.15
CA ASN A 226 -33.13 15.05 12.41
C ASN A 226 -32.91 15.34 13.91
N VAL A 227 -33.22 14.38 14.78
CA VAL A 227 -33.05 14.52 16.23
C VAL A 227 -31.60 14.23 16.61
N TRP A 228 -30.90 15.24 17.12
CA TRP A 228 -29.56 15.05 17.70
C TRP A 228 -29.63 14.12 18.92
N PRO A 229 -28.66 13.19 19.12
CA PRO A 229 -27.42 12.96 18.36
C PRO A 229 -27.53 11.83 17.32
N PHE A 230 -28.73 11.53 16.82
CA PHE A 230 -28.96 10.33 16.02
C PHE A 230 -28.04 10.19 14.79
N PRO A 231 -27.98 11.17 13.87
CA PRO A 231 -27.22 11.00 12.64
C PRO A 231 -25.70 10.98 12.90
N GLU A 232 -25.22 11.63 13.96
CA GLU A 232 -23.82 11.59 14.38
C GLU A 232 -23.44 10.22 14.95
N VAL A 233 -24.27 9.67 15.87
CA VAL A 233 -24.06 8.35 16.46
C VAL A 233 -24.14 7.26 15.38
N PHE A 234 -25.11 7.35 14.48
CA PHE A 234 -25.22 6.45 13.33
C PHE A 234 -23.92 6.41 12.53
N LYS A 235 -23.38 7.58 12.18
CA LYS A 235 -22.10 7.66 11.45
C LYS A 235 -20.95 7.08 12.23
N GLY A 236 -20.86 7.36 13.53
CA GLY A 236 -19.81 6.80 14.38
C GLY A 236 -19.83 5.28 14.41
N ILE A 237 -21.02 4.69 14.60
CA ILE A 237 -21.20 3.22 14.58
C ILE A 237 -20.89 2.65 13.20
N TYR A 238 -21.38 3.30 12.14
CA TYR A 238 -21.15 2.84 10.77
C TYR A 238 -19.66 2.81 10.43
N GLY A 239 -18.92 3.89 10.72
CA GLY A 239 -17.47 3.97 10.55
C GLY A 239 -16.73 2.93 11.37
N PHE A 240 -17.16 2.69 12.62
CA PHE A 240 -16.59 1.66 13.48
C PHE A 240 -16.76 0.26 12.91
N LEU A 241 -17.94 -0.06 12.37
CA LEU A 241 -18.22 -1.39 11.79
C LEU A 241 -17.50 -1.60 10.46
N THR A 242 -17.39 -0.58 9.60
CA THR A 242 -16.65 -0.70 8.35
C THR A 242 -15.14 -0.86 8.58
N GLY A 243 -14.61 -0.36 9.71
CA GLY A 243 -13.22 -0.58 10.11
C GLY A 243 -12.85 -2.05 10.37
N ILE A 244 -13.82 -2.96 10.46
CA ILE A 244 -13.58 -4.42 10.55
C ILE A 244 -12.90 -4.96 9.30
N ILE A 245 -13.01 -4.28 8.15
CA ILE A 245 -12.37 -4.69 6.89
C ILE A 245 -10.85 -4.43 6.92
N THR A 246 -10.39 -3.49 7.73
CA THR A 246 -9.00 -3.01 7.73
C THR A 246 -7.95 -4.12 7.88
N PRO A 247 -8.06 -5.09 8.82
CA PRO A 247 -7.09 -6.19 8.93
C PRO A 247 -6.90 -7.00 7.66
N LEU A 248 -7.95 -7.16 6.84
CA LEU A 248 -7.85 -7.86 5.56
C LEU A 248 -6.95 -7.07 4.59
N ILE A 249 -7.13 -5.75 4.54
CA ILE A 249 -6.34 -4.85 3.71
C ILE A 249 -4.89 -4.82 4.22
N SER A 250 -4.68 -4.71 5.52
CA SER A 250 -3.35 -4.73 6.14
C SER A 250 -2.63 -6.07 5.91
N TYR A 251 -3.35 -7.18 5.94
CA TYR A 251 -2.81 -8.51 5.63
C TYR A 251 -2.31 -8.58 4.18
N ILE A 252 -3.10 -8.07 3.23
CA ILE A 252 -2.69 -7.98 1.82
C ILE A 252 -1.46 -7.09 1.66
N ALA A 253 -1.44 -5.94 2.33
CA ALA A 253 -0.31 -5.02 2.32
C ALA A 253 0.95 -5.68 2.92
N LEU A 254 0.81 -6.51 3.95
CA LEU A 254 1.91 -7.25 4.56
C LEU A 254 2.56 -8.22 3.59
N ILE A 255 1.76 -9.00 2.85
CA ILE A 255 2.27 -9.92 1.83
C ILE A 255 2.93 -9.13 0.71
N TYR A 256 2.23 -8.12 0.17
CA TYR A 256 2.73 -7.35 -0.96
C TYR A 256 4.07 -6.65 -0.64
N GLU A 257 4.14 -5.94 0.50
CA GLU A 257 5.37 -5.25 0.88
C GLU A 257 6.46 -6.25 1.30
N GLY A 258 6.10 -7.37 1.93
CA GLY A 258 7.03 -8.45 2.25
C GLY A 258 7.71 -9.03 1.01
N GLU A 259 6.93 -9.44 0.01
CA GLU A 259 7.43 -9.94 -1.29
C GLU A 259 8.28 -8.89 -2.02
N SER A 260 7.87 -7.62 -1.98
CA SER A 260 8.65 -6.56 -2.61
C SER A 260 10.04 -6.41 -1.96
N MET A 261 10.14 -6.54 -0.63
CA MET A 261 11.42 -6.44 0.06
C MET A 261 12.34 -7.62 -0.26
N ILE A 262 11.79 -8.83 -0.38
CA ILE A 262 12.55 -10.03 -0.75
C ILE A 262 13.15 -9.87 -2.14
N ARG A 263 12.34 -9.42 -3.11
CA ARG A 263 12.81 -9.21 -4.49
C ARG A 263 13.91 -8.15 -4.58
N PHE A 264 13.80 -7.04 -3.85
CA PHE A 264 14.88 -6.05 -3.83
C PHE A 264 16.16 -6.62 -3.22
N SER A 265 16.05 -7.42 -2.16
CA SER A 265 17.22 -8.05 -1.54
C SER A 265 17.89 -9.10 -2.42
N SER A 266 17.15 -9.80 -3.29
CA SER A 266 17.72 -10.78 -4.21
C SER A 266 18.45 -10.12 -5.38
N LEU A 267 17.93 -8.99 -5.88
CA LEU A 267 18.59 -8.21 -6.93
C LEU A 267 19.91 -7.60 -6.42
N ASP A 268 19.90 -7.06 -5.20
CA ASP A 268 21.12 -6.50 -4.59
C ASP A 268 22.18 -7.60 -4.38
N SER A 269 21.80 -8.85 -4.08
CA SER A 269 22.75 -9.96 -3.96
C SER A 269 23.27 -10.49 -5.30
N GLU A 270 22.44 -10.49 -6.34
CA GLU A 270 22.86 -10.88 -7.70
C GLU A 270 23.89 -9.89 -8.26
N ASP A 271 23.69 -8.59 -8.05
CA ASP A 271 24.64 -7.55 -8.45
C ASP A 271 25.98 -7.70 -7.69
N GLU A 272 25.95 -8.04 -6.39
CA GLU A 272 27.16 -8.29 -5.59
C GLU A 272 27.92 -9.54 -6.04
N GLU A 273 27.21 -10.64 -6.34
CA GLU A 273 27.83 -11.88 -6.86
C GLU A 273 28.43 -11.68 -8.28
N GLU A 274 27.77 -10.93 -9.16
CA GLU A 274 28.32 -10.60 -10.48
C GLU A 274 29.59 -9.73 -10.37
N ASP A 275 29.63 -8.78 -9.45
CA ASP A 275 30.82 -7.95 -9.21
C ASP A 275 32.00 -8.79 -8.67
N GLU A 276 31.73 -9.73 -7.74
CA GLU A 276 32.75 -10.65 -7.22
C GLU A 276 33.27 -11.62 -8.30
N GLU A 277 32.40 -12.26 -9.09
CA GLU A 277 32.81 -13.12 -10.21
C GLU A 277 33.63 -12.36 -11.26
N ASN A 278 33.27 -11.10 -11.55
CA ASN A 278 34.02 -10.27 -12.47
C ASN A 278 35.41 -9.92 -11.91
N GLU A 279 35.54 -9.59 -10.62
CA GLU A 279 36.84 -9.32 -9.98
C GLU A 279 37.76 -10.55 -9.98
N GLU A 280 37.23 -11.76 -9.71
CA GLU A 280 38.01 -13.00 -9.79
C GLU A 280 38.50 -13.28 -11.22
N LEU A 281 37.65 -13.08 -12.23
CA LEU A 281 38.02 -13.24 -13.64
C LEU A 281 39.14 -12.27 -14.08
N PHE A 282 39.16 -11.05 -13.55
CA PHE A 282 40.22 -10.08 -13.82
C PHE A 282 41.55 -10.49 -13.16
N GLN A 283 41.54 -10.99 -11.92
CA GLN A 283 42.75 -11.46 -11.24
C GLN A 283 43.40 -12.64 -11.96
N ASP A 284 42.60 -13.63 -12.38
CA ASP A 284 43.11 -14.79 -13.14
C ASP A 284 43.74 -14.35 -14.47
N SER A 285 43.15 -13.37 -15.15
CA SER A 285 43.68 -12.86 -16.42
C SER A 285 45.00 -12.10 -16.26
N ASP A 286 45.17 -11.35 -15.16
CA ASP A 286 46.41 -10.64 -14.86
C ASP A 286 47.54 -11.60 -14.45
N GLU A 287 47.22 -12.67 -13.71
CA GLU A 287 48.18 -13.74 -13.38
C GLU A 287 48.64 -14.50 -14.63
N GLU A 288 47.74 -14.84 -15.55
CA GLU A 288 48.08 -15.52 -16.81
C GLU A 288 49.02 -14.65 -17.67
N VAL A 289 48.72 -13.35 -17.80
CA VAL A 289 49.57 -12.40 -18.55
C VAL A 289 50.94 -12.22 -17.89
N MET A 290 51.01 -12.15 -16.56
CA MET A 290 52.27 -12.05 -15.81
C MET A 290 53.14 -13.29 -16.01
N MET A 291 52.54 -14.49 -15.97
CA MET A 291 53.26 -15.75 -16.19
C MET A 291 53.78 -15.86 -17.64
N GLU A 292 53.00 -15.45 -18.63
CA GLU A 292 53.45 -15.45 -20.04
C GLU A 292 54.62 -14.49 -20.27
N GLN A 293 54.67 -13.35 -19.56
CA GLN A 293 55.80 -12.42 -19.66
C GLN A 293 57.08 -12.97 -19.02
N LEU A 294 56.97 -13.71 -17.90
CA LEU A 294 58.13 -14.32 -17.25
C LEU A 294 58.80 -15.37 -18.15
N ASP A 295 58.01 -16.22 -18.82
CA ASP A 295 58.52 -17.24 -19.74
C ASP A 295 59.23 -16.65 -20.97
N ARG A 296 58.83 -15.44 -21.42
CA ARG A 296 59.50 -14.77 -22.55
C ARG A 296 60.86 -14.16 -22.19
N VAL A 297 61.14 -13.95 -20.91
CA VAL A 297 62.37 -13.30 -20.42
C VAL A 297 63.42 -14.32 -19.97
N ALA A 298 63.00 -15.56 -19.67
CA ALA A 298 63.87 -16.69 -19.34
C ALA A 298 64.50 -17.34 -20.58
#